data_AF-R9JEV8-F1
#
_entry.id   AF-R9JEV8-F1
#
_cell.length_a   1.000
_cell.length_b   1.000
_cell.length_c   1.000
_cell.angle_alpha   90.00
_cell.angle_beta   90.00
_cell.angle_gamma   90.00
#
_symmetry.space_group_name_H-M   'P 1'
#
loop_
_entity.id
_entity.type
_entity.pdbx_description
1 polymer ?
#
loop_
_entity_poly.entity_id
_entity_poly.type
_entity_poly.pdbx_seq_one_letter_code
_entity_poly.pdbx_strand_id
1 'polypeptide(L)' 'MDMHTKKMIAPIVIASLFILYYIGFFVLCMFIPIAPLPKLLLGIVPLLLAGVCIYVLAERIKEIRSGEEDDLSNY' A
#
# COMPACT_ATOMS: atom_id res chain seq x y z
N MET A 1 -4.26 -12.17 -21.72
CA MET A 1 -4.25 -11.66 -20.34
C MET A 1 -5.67 -11.28 -20.02
N ASP A 2 -6.26 -11.86 -18.98
CA ASP A 2 -7.66 -11.65 -18.64
C ASP A 2 -7.92 -10.16 -18.28
N MET A 3 -9.11 -9.64 -18.55
CA MET A 3 -9.42 -8.21 -18.40
C MET A 3 -9.24 -7.74 -16.94
N HIS A 4 -9.63 -8.60 -15.99
CA HIS A 4 -9.40 -8.41 -14.56
C HIS A 4 -7.90 -8.36 -14.21
N THR A 5 -7.07 -9.19 -14.85
CA THR A 5 -5.62 -9.20 -14.61
C THR A 5 -4.97 -7.89 -15.03
N LYS A 6 -5.43 -7.29 -16.13
CA LYS A 6 -4.89 -6.01 -16.61
C LYS A 6 -5.26 -4.85 -15.68
N LYS A 7 -6.48 -4.86 -15.11
CA LYS A 7 -6.93 -3.86 -14.13
C LYS A 7 -6.18 -3.95 -12.80
N MET A 8 -5.76 -5.14 -12.37
CA MET A 8 -5.01 -5.35 -11.12
C MET A 8 -3.55 -4.87 -11.17
N ILE A 9 -2.94 -4.74 -12.35
CA ILE A 9 -1.53 -4.33 -12.46
C ILE A 9 -1.30 -2.91 -11.91
N ALA A 10 -2.17 -1.97 -12.25
CA ALA A 10 -2.05 -0.58 -11.80
C ALA A 10 -2.03 -0.44 -10.26
N PRO A 11 -3.03 -0.95 -9.51
CA PRO A 11 -3.03 -0.84 -8.06
C PRO A 11 -1.87 -1.61 -7.41
N ILE A 12 -1.47 -2.78 -7.92
CA ILE A 12 -0.35 -3.56 -7.38
C ILE A 12 0.97 -2.81 -7.55
N VAL A 13 1.23 -2.22 -8.72
CA VAL A 13 2.46 -1.47 -8.99
C VAL A 13 2.54 -0.24 -8.11
N ILE A 14 1.43 0.51 -7.99
CA ILE A 14 1.37 1.71 -7.14
C ILE A 14 1.59 1.33 -5.67
N ALA A 15 0.87 0.33 -5.15
CA ALA A 15 1.03 -0.11 -3.77
C ALA A 15 2.46 -0.60 -3.48
N SER A 16 3.06 -1.35 -4.42
CA SER A 16 4.44 -1.82 -4.29
C SER A 16 5.44 -0.66 -4.22
N LEU A 17 5.24 0.39 -5.01
CA LEU A 17 6.07 1.60 -4.99
C LEU A 17 5.91 2.38 -3.67
N PHE A 18 4.69 2.49 -3.15
CA PHE A 18 4.43 3.10 -1.84
C PHE A 18 5.06 2.30 -0.69
N ILE A 19 4.95 0.97 -0.70
CA ILE A 19 5.57 0.11 0.31
C ILE A 19 7.09 0.29 0.28
N LEU A 20 7.70 0.27 -0.91
CA LEU A 20 9.13 0.51 -1.06
C LEU A 20 9.53 1.89 -0.54
N TYR A 21 8.74 2.93 -0.84
CA TYR A 21 8.95 4.28 -0.32
C TYR A 21 8.90 4.32 1.21
N TYR A 22 7.90 3.70 1.84
CA TYR A 22 7.78 3.68 3.30
C TYR A 22 8.91 2.89 3.99
N ILE A 23 9.33 1.76 3.39
CA ILE A 23 10.49 1.01 3.89
C ILE A 23 11.76 1.86 3.75
N GLY A 24 11.96 2.51 2.60
CA GLY A 24 13.09 3.41 2.39
C GLY A 24 13.11 4.57 3.40
N PHE A 25 11.95 5.17 3.66
CA PHE A 25 11.80 6.22 4.67
C PHE A 25 12.11 5.71 6.08
N PHE A 26 11.64 4.51 6.45
CA PHE A 26 11.98 3.87 7.73
C PHE A 26 13.49 3.68 7.88
N VAL A 27 14.15 3.18 6.83
CA VAL A 27 15.61 3.00 6.81
C VAL A 27 16.34 4.34 6.97
N LEU A 28 15.89 5.40 6.28
CA LEU A 28 16.44 6.75 6.44
C LEU A 28 16.28 7.27 7.87
N CYS A 29 15.12 7.07 8.50
CA CYS A 29 14.91 7.41 9.91
C CYS A 29 15.88 6.69 10.84
N MET A 30 16.32 5.46 10.50
CA MET A 30 17.32 4.73 11.28
C MET A 30 18.72 5.35 11.24
N PHE A 31 19.05 6.14 10.22
CA PHE A 31 20.32 6.85 10.11
C PHE A 31 20.33 8.21 10.82
N ILE A 32 19.17 8.71 11.26
CA ILE A 32 19.11 10.01 11.95
C ILE A 32 19.62 9.84 13.40
N PRO A 33 20.57 10.68 13.87
CA PRO A 33 21.09 10.67 15.23
C PRO A 33 20.13 11.39 16.20
N ILE A 34 18.92 10.87 16.34
CA ILE A 34 17.90 11.33 17.30
C ILE A 34 17.77 10.33 18.46
N ALA A 35 17.21 10.79 19.58
CA ALA A 35 16.91 9.95 20.73
C ALA A 35 16.05 8.72 20.32
N PRO A 36 16.24 7.55 20.96
CA PRO A 36 15.65 6.29 20.53
C PRO A 36 14.11 6.29 20.56
N LEU A 37 13.49 7.03 21.49
CA LEU A 37 12.05 7.08 21.65
C LEU A 37 11.32 7.78 20.48
N PRO A 38 11.64 9.05 20.12
CA PRO A 38 11.04 9.69 18.94
C PRO A 38 11.44 9.00 17.63
N LYS A 39 12.62 8.36 17.58
CA LYS A 39 13.07 7.56 16.43
C LYS A 39 12.16 6.37 16.17
N LEU A 40 11.79 5.64 17.23
CA LEU A 40 10.88 4.51 17.14
C LEU A 40 9.49 4.98 16.70
N LEU A 41 8.98 6.06 17.28
CA LEU A 41 7.68 6.63 16.89
C LEU A 41 7.65 7.07 15.42
N LEU A 42 8.67 7.78 14.96
CA LEU A 42 8.78 8.19 13.55
C LEU A 42 8.91 7.01 12.60
N GLY A 43 9.55 5.91 13.02
CA GLY A 43 9.68 4.70 12.22
C GLY A 43 8.42 3.85 12.19
N ILE A 44 7.65 3.80 13.28
CA ILE A 44 6.46 2.93 13.36
C ILE A 44 5.29 3.48 12.52
N VAL A 45 5.16 4.80 12.41
CA VAL A 45 4.12 5.47 11.63
C VAL A 45 4.11 5.06 10.14
N PRO A 46 5.22 5.17 9.38
CA PRO A 46 5.27 4.75 7.97
C PRO A 46 5.06 3.24 7.83
N LEU A 47 5.39 2.45 8.84
CA LEU A 47 5.18 1.00 8.86
C LEU A 47 3.69 0.65 9.01
N LEU A 48 2.97 1.37 9.86
CA LEU A 48 1.51 1.29 9.97
C LEU A 48 0.82 1.73 8.67
N LEU A 49 1.29 2.83 8.06
CA LEU A 49 0.77 3.30 6.77
C LEU A 49 0.99 2.28 5.65
N ALA A 50 2.15 1.61 5.62
CA ALA A 50 2.39 0.51 4.69
C ALA A 50 1.40 -0.64 4.89
N GLY A 51 1.07 -0.99 6.15
CA GLY A 51 0.04 -1.97 6.48
C GLY A 51 -1.35 -1.56 5.95
N VAL A 52 -1.73 -0.29 6.12
CA VAL A 52 -2.99 0.25 5.58
C VAL A 52 -3.00 0.18 4.04
N CYS A 53 -1.90 0.53 3.38
CA CYS A 53 -1.78 0.38 1.91
C CYS A 53 -2.00 -1.05 1.44
N ILE A 54 -1.49 -2.05 2.18
CA ILE A 54 -1.70 -3.47 1.85
C ILE A 54 -3.18 -3.85 2.04
N TYR A 55 -3.82 -3.39 3.11
CA TYR A 55 -5.25 -3.65 3.36
C TYR A 55 -6.12 -3.09 2.23
N VAL A 56 -5.91 -1.82 1.85
CA VAL A 56 -6.65 -1.18 0.75
C VAL A 56 -6.39 -1.88 -0.58
N LEU A 57 -5.15 -2.32 -0.84
CA LEU A 57 -4.84 -3.12 -2.03
C LEU A 57 -5.64 -4.43 -2.04
N ALA A 58 -5.70 -5.12 -0.90
CA ALA A 58 -6.44 -6.38 -0.78
C ALA A 58 -7.94 -6.19 -1.02
N GLU A 59 -8.55 -5.13 -0.49
CA GLU A 59 -9.94 -4.77 -0.79
C GLU A 59 -10.14 -4.50 -2.28
N ARG A 60 -9.26 -3.70 -2.92
CA ARG A 60 -9.37 -3.43 -4.37
C ARG A 60 -9.21 -4.68 -5.23
N ILE A 61 -8.30 -5.57 -4.88
CA ILE A 61 -8.15 -6.86 -5.57
C ILE A 61 -9.43 -7.69 -5.40
N LYS A 62 -10.03 -7.67 -4.20
CA LYS A 62 -11.28 -8.39 -3.92
C LYS A 62 -12.45 -7.83 -4.72
N GLU A 63 -12.61 -6.51 -4.81
CA GLU A 63 -13.65 -5.84 -5.62
C GLU A 63 -13.51 -6.12 -7.12
N ILE A 64 -12.28 -6.01 -7.67
CA ILE A 64 -12.02 -6.30 -9.09
C ILE A 64 -12.32 -7.77 -9.41
N ARG A 65 -12.11 -8.68 -8.45
CA ARG A 65 -12.35 -10.12 -8.60
C ARG A 65 -13.79 -10.53 -8.30
N SER A 66 -14.50 -9.83 -7.42
CA SER A 66 -15.91 -10.08 -7.12
C SER A 66 -16.82 -9.61 -8.26
N GLY A 67 -16.33 -8.70 -9.11
CA GLY A 67 -17.15 -8.08 -10.14
C GLY A 67 -18.03 -6.95 -9.61
N GLU A 68 -17.88 -6.53 -8.35
CA GLU A 68 -18.60 -5.37 -7.79
C GLU A 68 -18.28 -4.06 -8.55
N GLU A 69 -17.10 -3.96 -9.18
CA GLU A 69 -16.81 -2.86 -10.13
C GLU A 69 -17.77 -2.84 -11.33
N ASP A 70 -18.28 -4.00 -11.75
CA ASP A 70 -19.14 -4.17 -12.93
C ASP A 70 -20.61 -3.86 -12.59
N ASP A 71 -21.04 -4.11 -11.35
CA ASP A 71 -22.41 -3.83 -10.88
C ASP A 71 -22.72 -2.32 -10.83
N LEU A 72 -21.71 -1.48 -10.56
CA LEU A 72 -21.84 -0.01 -10.62
C LEU A 72 -22.01 0.53 -12.05
N SER A 73 -21.74 -0.28 -13.09
CA SER A 73 -21.97 0.12 -14.49
C SER A 73 -23.44 0.02 -14.93
N ASN A 74 -24.30 -0.57 -14.09
CA ASN A 74 -25.74 -0.70 -14.32
C ASN A 74 -26.59 0.46 -13.74
N TYR A 75 -25.96 1.55 -13.30
CA TYR A 75 -26.64 2.78 -12.85
C TYR A 75 -26.41 3.95 -13.80
#